data_AF-A0A3N6FXX0-F1
#
_entry.id   AF-A0A3N6FXX0-F1
#
_cell.length_a   1.000
_cell.length_b   1.000
_cell.length_c   1.000
_cell.angle_alpha   90.00
_cell.angle_beta   90.00
_cell.angle_gamma   90.00
#
_symmetry.space_group_name_H-M   'P 1'
#
loop_
_entity.id
_entity.type
_entity.pdbx_description
1 polymer ?
#
loop_
_entity_poly.entity_id
_entity_poly.type
_entity_poly.pdbx_seq_one_letter_code
_entity_poly.pdbx_strand_id
1 'polypeptide(L)'
;MLIRSGLRAAIPAALLAACLAGCTADTGGDLGGDVPSVDPSAAIASEAAAQKAPRMPAPSPTPTLIIQDDPNAPELVRDAFAGLQATYQDGCTPKGANCAYFLGRVNDELSRVDRAMKADKKGPGHFEEPIAWMGTLRAALDGDASTPNLEKHRTELIGTRDRVNTWMQGHPDDYR
;
A
#
# COMPACT_ATOMS: atom_id res chain seq x y z
N MET A 1 -38.67 35.58 -15.03
CA MET A 1 -38.12 36.51 -14.01
C MET A 1 -37.23 35.67 -13.09
N LEU A 2 -35.92 35.58 -13.36
CA LEU A 2 -34.83 36.40 -12.79
C LEU A 2 -34.80 36.36 -11.26
N ILE A 3 -33.86 35.58 -10.68
CA ILE A 3 -32.81 36.11 -9.79
C ILE A 3 -31.54 35.25 -9.96
N ARG A 4 -30.46 35.90 -10.42
CA ARG A 4 -29.07 35.46 -10.37
C ARG A 4 -28.52 35.80 -8.98
N SER A 5 -27.73 34.91 -8.37
CA SER A 5 -26.74 35.30 -7.36
C SER A 5 -25.59 34.29 -7.35
N GLY A 6 -24.45 34.70 -7.90
CA GLY A 6 -23.17 34.03 -7.70
C GLY A 6 -22.51 34.52 -6.42
N LEU A 7 -21.73 33.65 -5.78
CA LEU A 7 -20.77 34.04 -4.77
C LEU A 7 -19.43 33.37 -5.09
N ARG A 8 -18.46 34.20 -5.46
CA ARG A 8 -17.03 33.88 -5.53
C ARG A 8 -16.50 33.86 -4.09
N ALA A 9 -15.72 32.86 -3.72
CA ALA A 9 -14.89 32.91 -2.52
C ALA A 9 -13.51 32.31 -2.82
N ALA A 10 -12.50 33.01 -2.33
CA ALA A 10 -11.12 33.03 -2.79
C ALA A 10 -10.25 31.88 -2.27
N ILE A 11 -9.21 31.55 -3.03
CA ILE A 11 -8.12 30.64 -2.70
C ILE A 11 -6.99 31.44 -2.03
N PRO A 12 -6.55 31.12 -0.81
CA PRO A 12 -5.24 31.53 -0.33
C PRO A 12 -4.19 30.48 -0.69
N ALA A 13 -3.25 30.88 -1.54
CA ALA A 13 -1.97 30.20 -1.73
C ALA A 13 -1.09 30.42 -0.49
N ALA A 14 -0.55 29.35 0.08
CA ALA A 14 0.46 29.40 1.13
C ALA A 14 1.73 28.67 0.67
N LEU A 15 2.84 29.37 0.89
CA LEU A 15 4.18 29.14 0.35
C LEU A 15 4.96 28.04 1.06
N LEU A 16 5.95 27.52 0.32
CA LEU A 16 7.05 26.64 0.71
C LEU A 16 7.78 27.00 2.02
N ALA A 17 8.24 25.98 2.74
CA ALA A 17 9.51 26.02 3.47
C ALA A 17 10.09 24.60 3.62
N ALA A 18 11.20 24.36 2.94
CA ALA A 18 12.07 23.20 3.11
C ALA A 18 13.10 23.48 4.21
N CYS A 19 13.33 22.51 5.09
CA CYS A 19 14.51 22.47 5.95
C CYS A 19 15.04 21.03 6.01
N LEU A 20 16.13 20.79 5.28
CA LEU A 20 17.02 19.63 5.43
C LEU A 20 18.00 19.95 6.56
N ALA A 21 17.94 19.19 7.65
CA ALA A 21 18.96 19.12 8.69
C ALA A 21 19.02 17.64 9.10
N GLY A 22 20.15 16.95 9.18
CA GLY A 22 21.56 17.27 9.00
C GLY A 22 22.28 16.02 9.51
N CYS A 23 23.13 15.41 8.70
CA CYS A 23 23.94 14.27 9.12
C CYS A 23 25.09 14.77 10.00
N THR A 24 25.23 14.26 11.21
CA THR A 24 26.50 14.28 11.94
C THR A 24 26.94 12.85 12.18
N ALA A 25 27.97 12.46 11.43
CA ALA A 25 28.82 11.32 11.77
C ALA A 25 29.69 11.75 12.95
N ASP A 26 29.68 10.95 14.01
CA ASP A 26 30.63 11.07 15.12
C ASP A 26 31.58 9.87 15.07
N THR A 27 32.83 10.15 14.71
CA THR A 27 33.98 9.25 14.87
C THR A 27 34.66 9.61 16.18
N GLY A 28 34.63 8.69 17.16
CA GLY A 28 35.42 8.79 18.38
C GLY A 28 35.61 7.40 18.98
N GLY A 29 36.81 6.84 18.81
CA GLY A 29 37.18 5.55 19.39
C GLY A 29 37.51 5.65 20.88
N ASP A 30 37.50 4.50 21.55
CA ASP A 30 38.45 4.19 22.62
C ASP A 30 38.54 2.67 22.81
N LEU A 31 39.75 2.16 22.91
CA LEU A 31 40.08 0.79 23.25
C LEU A 31 40.56 0.78 24.70
N GLY A 32 39.85 0.05 25.56
CA GLY A 32 40.41 -0.54 26.78
C GLY A 32 39.89 0.03 28.10
N GLY A 33 39.29 -0.83 28.91
CA GLY A 33 39.06 -0.55 30.33
C GLY A 33 37.98 -1.41 30.99
N ASP A 34 38.42 -2.48 31.65
CA ASP A 34 37.85 -3.16 32.82
C ASP A 34 36.36 -3.57 32.84
N VAL A 35 36.11 -4.88 32.69
CA VAL A 35 34.87 -5.54 33.11
C VAL A 35 34.97 -6.00 34.57
N PRO A 36 34.02 -5.66 35.45
CA PRO A 36 33.97 -6.21 36.81
C PRO A 36 33.64 -7.70 36.78
N SER A 37 34.43 -8.50 37.49
CA SER A 37 34.12 -9.92 37.74
C SER A 37 32.86 -10.03 38.59
N VAL A 38 31.78 -10.57 38.03
CA VAL A 38 30.53 -10.87 38.75
C VAL A 38 30.62 -12.21 39.47
N ASP A 39 30.20 -12.21 40.74
CA ASP A 39 30.16 -13.36 41.63
C ASP A 39 29.15 -14.42 41.12
N PRO A 40 29.52 -15.72 41.04
CA PRO A 40 28.64 -16.78 40.55
C PRO A 40 27.33 -16.95 41.34
N SER A 41 27.26 -16.42 42.57
CA SER A 41 26.08 -16.59 43.43
C SER A 41 24.88 -15.74 43.04
N ALA A 42 25.04 -14.74 42.15
CA ALA A 42 23.94 -13.91 41.66
C ALA A 42 23.16 -14.55 40.48
N ALA A 43 23.73 -15.55 39.80
CA ALA A 43 23.11 -16.17 38.64
C ALA A 43 21.88 -17.04 39.00
N ILE A 44 21.90 -17.70 40.17
CA ILE A 44 20.89 -18.70 40.55
C ILE A 44 19.57 -18.05 41.01
N ALA A 45 19.61 -16.79 41.48
CA ALA A 45 18.41 -16.06 41.88
C ALA A 45 17.55 -15.56 40.69
N SER A 46 18.13 -15.47 39.49
CA SER A 46 17.41 -14.96 38.30
C SER A 46 16.58 -16.04 37.59
N GLU A 47 16.94 -17.32 37.70
CA GLU A 47 16.17 -18.42 37.06
C GLU A 47 14.84 -18.71 37.77
N ALA A 48 14.79 -18.53 39.10
CA ALA A 48 13.57 -18.81 39.87
C ALA A 48 12.48 -17.73 39.71
N ALA A 49 12.83 -16.50 39.33
CA ALA A 49 11.87 -15.41 39.11
C ALA A 49 11.27 -15.40 37.68
N ALA A 50 11.93 -16.03 36.70
CA ALA A 50 11.49 -16.00 35.30
C ALA A 50 10.26 -16.89 35.00
N GLN A 51 9.92 -17.84 35.88
CA GLN A 51 8.78 -18.75 35.65
C GLN A 51 7.41 -18.18 36.05
N LYS A 52 7.34 -16.96 36.60
CA LYS A 52 6.08 -16.30 37.03
C LYS A 52 5.80 -14.96 36.36
N ALA A 53 6.59 -14.54 35.37
CA ALA A 53 6.28 -13.34 34.60
C ALA A 53 5.16 -13.66 33.56
N PRO A 54 4.13 -12.81 33.43
CA PRO A 54 3.20 -12.90 32.32
C PRO A 54 3.97 -12.85 30.99
N ARG A 55 3.73 -13.80 30.09
CA ARG A 55 4.29 -13.75 28.73
C ARG A 55 3.82 -12.45 28.07
N MET A 56 4.74 -11.54 27.82
CA MET A 56 4.49 -10.46 26.87
C MET A 56 4.18 -11.08 25.50
N PRO A 57 3.22 -10.51 24.75
CA PRO A 57 2.99 -10.94 23.37
C PRO A 57 4.31 -10.79 22.59
N ALA A 58 4.64 -11.83 21.81
CA ALA A 58 5.80 -11.80 20.94
C ALA A 58 5.72 -10.59 20.01
N PRO A 59 6.84 -9.87 19.76
CA PRO A 59 6.86 -8.82 18.76
C PRO A 59 6.40 -9.41 17.42
N SER A 60 5.53 -8.69 16.71
CA SER A 60 5.15 -9.08 15.35
C SER A 60 6.42 -9.26 14.51
N PRO A 61 6.49 -10.31 13.66
CA PRO A 61 7.66 -10.54 12.83
C PRO A 61 7.95 -9.28 12.02
N THR A 62 9.20 -8.82 12.06
CA THR A 62 9.67 -7.72 11.23
C THR A 62 9.45 -8.12 9.77
N PRO A 63 8.76 -7.30 8.94
CA PRO A 63 8.55 -7.65 7.56
C PRO A 63 9.89 -7.82 6.86
N THR A 64 10.19 -9.04 6.41
CA THR A 64 11.35 -9.32 5.59
C THR A 64 11.16 -8.61 4.26
N LEU A 65 12.10 -7.72 3.92
CA LEU A 65 12.17 -7.13 2.59
C LEU A 65 12.46 -8.26 1.58
N ILE A 66 11.42 -8.71 0.89
CA ILE A 66 11.58 -9.57 -0.28
C ILE A 66 11.96 -8.67 -1.44
N ILE A 67 13.25 -8.64 -1.77
CA ILE A 67 13.75 -8.03 -3.00
C ILE A 67 13.55 -9.06 -4.11
N GLN A 68 12.83 -8.71 -5.18
CA GLN A 68 12.86 -9.52 -6.39
C GLN A 68 14.18 -9.26 -7.11
N ASP A 69 15.08 -10.24 -7.07
CA ASP A 69 16.40 -10.16 -7.70
C ASP A 69 16.37 -10.40 -9.22
N ASP A 70 15.32 -11.07 -9.73
CA ASP A 70 15.14 -11.28 -11.17
C ASP A 70 14.28 -10.16 -11.77
N PRO A 71 14.84 -9.31 -12.64
CA PRO A 71 14.08 -8.23 -13.30
C PRO A 71 13.01 -8.75 -14.26
N ASN A 72 13.00 -10.05 -14.61
CA ASN A 72 11.99 -10.67 -15.44
C ASN A 72 10.91 -11.40 -14.64
N ALA A 73 11.05 -11.48 -13.31
CA ALA A 73 10.03 -12.09 -12.47
C ALA A 73 8.72 -11.29 -12.54
N PRO A 74 7.56 -11.97 -12.48
CA PRO A 74 6.29 -11.27 -12.38
C PRO A 74 6.23 -10.39 -11.12
N GLU A 75 5.62 -9.21 -11.25
CA GLU A 75 5.35 -8.29 -10.15
C GLU A 75 4.64 -9.00 -8.99
N LEU A 76 5.10 -8.77 -7.76
CA LEU A 76 4.45 -9.32 -6.56
C LEU A 76 3.07 -8.69 -6.38
N VAL A 77 2.10 -9.50 -5.93
CA VAL A 77 0.73 -9.02 -5.66
C VAL A 77 0.73 -7.87 -4.65
N ARG A 78 1.58 -7.93 -3.63
CA ARG A 78 1.79 -6.84 -2.66
C ARG A 78 2.09 -5.49 -3.31
N ASP A 79 3.01 -5.51 -4.28
CA ASP A 79 3.57 -4.29 -4.86
C ASP A 79 2.58 -3.71 -5.88
N ALA A 80 1.95 -4.57 -6.68
CA ALA A 80 0.83 -4.18 -7.54
C ALA A 80 -0.36 -3.61 -6.73
N PHE A 81 -0.67 -4.23 -5.58
CA PHE A 81 -1.73 -3.75 -4.70
C PHE A 81 -1.40 -2.39 -4.09
N ALA A 82 -0.14 -2.12 -3.73
CA ALA A 82 0.28 -0.81 -3.27
C ALA A 82 0.03 0.29 -4.31
N GLY A 83 0.23 -0.02 -5.61
CA GLY A 83 -0.14 0.86 -6.72
C GLY A 83 -1.63 1.18 -6.75
N LEU A 84 -2.49 0.16 -6.63
CA LEU A 84 -3.95 0.34 -6.53
C LEU A 84 -4.35 1.18 -5.31
N GLN A 85 -3.74 0.92 -4.15
CA GLN A 85 -3.99 1.67 -2.92
C GLN A 85 -3.67 3.17 -3.06
N ALA A 86 -2.65 3.51 -3.85
CA ALA A 86 -2.29 4.90 -4.13
C ALA A 86 -3.38 5.68 -4.87
N THR A 87 -4.41 5.01 -5.39
CA THR A 87 -5.58 5.65 -6.00
C THR A 87 -6.79 5.76 -5.07
N TYR A 88 -6.76 5.13 -3.89
CA TYR A 88 -7.96 4.92 -3.05
C TYR A 88 -8.50 6.20 -2.42
N GLN A 89 -7.62 7.13 -2.06
CA GLN A 89 -8.01 8.44 -1.50
C GLN A 89 -8.42 9.46 -2.57
N ASP A 90 -8.24 9.09 -3.84
CA ASP A 90 -8.56 9.94 -4.98
C ASP A 90 -9.94 9.57 -5.57
N GLY A 91 -10.51 10.53 -6.28
CA GLY A 91 -11.73 10.38 -7.05
C GLY A 91 -11.85 11.48 -8.10
N CYS A 92 -12.89 11.40 -8.93
CA CYS A 92 -13.19 12.48 -9.87
C CYS A 92 -14.68 12.70 -10.09
N THR A 93 -15.03 13.94 -10.40
CA THR A 93 -16.35 14.34 -10.90
C THR A 93 -16.39 14.22 -12.42
N PRO A 94 -17.57 13.96 -13.03
CA PRO A 94 -17.68 13.85 -14.49
C PRO A 94 -17.18 15.11 -15.17
N LYS A 95 -16.37 14.98 -16.22
CA LYS A 95 -15.78 16.10 -16.97
C LYS A 95 -14.86 17.00 -16.13
N GLY A 96 -14.49 16.59 -14.92
CA GLY A 96 -13.49 17.28 -14.12
C GLY A 96 -12.11 17.19 -14.78
N ALA A 97 -11.29 18.23 -14.63
CA ALA A 97 -10.00 18.37 -15.33
C ALA A 97 -9.05 17.15 -15.12
N ASN A 98 -9.12 16.49 -13.97
CA ASN A 98 -8.26 15.35 -13.63
C ASN A 98 -8.94 13.98 -13.80
N CYS A 99 -10.20 13.94 -14.26
CA CYS A 99 -10.98 12.69 -14.26
C CYS A 99 -10.43 11.66 -15.26
N ALA A 100 -10.03 12.11 -16.44
CA ALA A 100 -9.38 11.27 -17.44
C ALA A 100 -8.13 10.58 -16.89
N TYR A 101 -7.25 11.36 -16.24
CA TYR A 101 -6.03 10.84 -15.63
C TYR A 101 -6.33 9.83 -14.51
N PHE A 102 -7.23 10.20 -13.59
CA PHE A 102 -7.58 9.35 -12.47
C PHE A 102 -8.18 8.01 -12.93
N LEU A 103 -9.12 8.02 -13.87
CA LEU A 103 -9.75 6.78 -14.37
C LEU A 103 -8.78 5.92 -15.17
N GLY A 104 -7.91 6.53 -15.98
CA GLY A 104 -6.81 5.82 -16.64
C GLY A 104 -5.91 5.12 -15.61
N ARG A 105 -5.51 5.83 -14.56
CA ARG A 105 -4.70 5.26 -13.48
C ARG A 105 -5.40 4.10 -12.78
N VAL A 106 -6.68 4.25 -12.40
CA VAL A 106 -7.44 3.15 -11.77
C VAL A 106 -7.50 1.92 -12.67
N ASN A 107 -7.75 2.10 -13.97
CA ASN A 107 -7.77 0.99 -14.93
C ASN A 107 -6.40 0.28 -15.03
N ASP A 108 -5.32 1.05 -15.05
CA ASP A 108 -3.96 0.51 -15.15
C ASP A 108 -3.56 -0.26 -13.88
N GLU A 109 -3.85 0.27 -12.70
CA GLU A 109 -3.54 -0.39 -11.44
C GLU A 109 -4.38 -1.67 -11.25
N LEU A 110 -5.67 -1.65 -11.60
CA LEU A 110 -6.49 -2.87 -11.62
C LEU A 110 -5.91 -3.92 -12.58
N SER A 111 -5.41 -3.48 -13.74
CA SER A 111 -4.77 -4.39 -14.70
C SER A 111 -3.45 -4.96 -14.18
N ARG A 112 -2.67 -4.20 -13.41
CA ARG A 112 -1.44 -4.68 -12.74
C ARG A 112 -1.77 -5.72 -11.68
N VAL A 113 -2.75 -5.44 -10.82
CA VAL A 113 -3.18 -6.36 -9.77
C VAL A 113 -3.69 -7.68 -10.38
N ASP A 114 -4.52 -7.63 -11.43
CA ASP A 114 -4.98 -8.85 -12.11
C ASP A 114 -3.83 -9.70 -12.66
N ARG A 115 -2.83 -9.07 -13.30
CA ARG A 115 -1.66 -9.80 -13.83
C ARG A 115 -0.84 -10.40 -12.70
N ALA A 116 -0.59 -9.64 -11.64
CA ALA A 116 0.17 -10.12 -10.48
C ALA A 116 -0.53 -11.32 -9.82
N MET A 117 -1.85 -11.22 -9.57
CA MET A 117 -2.64 -12.31 -8.98
C MET A 117 -2.62 -13.59 -9.83
N LYS A 118 -2.68 -13.46 -11.15
CA LYS A 118 -2.63 -14.62 -12.07
C LYS A 118 -1.24 -15.26 -12.15
N ALA A 119 -0.19 -14.46 -11.97
CA ALA A 119 1.19 -14.91 -12.04
C ALA A 119 1.75 -15.34 -10.67
N ASP A 120 1.01 -15.10 -9.59
CA ASP A 120 1.42 -15.46 -8.24
C ASP A 120 1.63 -16.97 -8.09
N LYS A 121 2.57 -17.36 -7.22
CA LYS A 121 2.94 -18.76 -6.97
C LYS A 121 1.81 -19.57 -6.35
N LYS A 122 0.87 -18.94 -5.65
CA LYS A 122 -0.34 -19.57 -5.11
C LYS A 122 -1.37 -19.86 -6.22
N GLY A 123 -1.20 -19.28 -7.40
CA GLY A 123 -2.01 -19.47 -8.58
C GLY A 123 -3.31 -18.65 -8.59
N PRO A 124 -3.97 -18.53 -9.76
CA PRO A 124 -5.16 -17.69 -9.92
C PRO A 124 -6.37 -18.16 -9.10
N GLY A 125 -6.44 -19.44 -8.73
CA GLY A 125 -7.51 -19.97 -7.88
C GLY A 125 -7.49 -19.42 -6.45
N HIS A 126 -6.33 -18.93 -5.98
CA HIS A 126 -6.24 -18.26 -4.69
C HIS A 126 -6.93 -16.88 -4.69
N PHE A 127 -6.96 -16.22 -5.85
CA PHE A 127 -7.50 -14.87 -6.05
C PHE A 127 -8.77 -14.87 -6.91
N GLU A 128 -9.58 -15.93 -6.82
CA GLU A 128 -10.71 -16.17 -7.73
C GLU A 128 -11.68 -14.98 -7.79
N GLU A 129 -12.10 -14.48 -6.63
CA GLU A 129 -13.04 -13.37 -6.52
C GLU A 129 -12.53 -12.06 -7.14
N PRO A 130 -11.38 -11.50 -6.72
CA PRO A 130 -10.89 -10.25 -7.31
C PRO A 130 -10.58 -10.38 -8.81
N ILE A 131 -10.03 -11.53 -9.26
CA ILE A 131 -9.81 -11.78 -10.69
C ILE A 131 -11.13 -11.75 -11.47
N ALA A 132 -12.19 -12.37 -10.93
CA ALA A 132 -13.50 -12.39 -11.57
C ALA A 132 -14.09 -10.98 -11.70
N TRP A 133 -14.02 -10.13 -10.67
CA TRP A 133 -14.53 -8.76 -10.74
C TRP A 133 -13.77 -7.91 -11.76
N MET A 134 -12.45 -8.02 -11.80
CA MET A 134 -11.63 -7.36 -12.82
C MET A 134 -11.90 -7.92 -14.22
N GLY A 135 -12.24 -9.20 -14.33
CA GLY A 135 -12.70 -9.83 -15.58
C GLY A 135 -14.00 -9.22 -16.10
N THR A 136 -15.02 -9.10 -15.24
CA THR A 136 -16.28 -8.43 -15.56
C THR A 136 -16.08 -6.98 -15.97
N LEU A 137 -15.22 -6.24 -15.28
CA LEU A 137 -14.88 -4.86 -15.66
C LEU A 137 -14.26 -4.80 -17.06
N ARG A 138 -13.27 -5.65 -17.36
CA ARG A 138 -12.63 -5.67 -18.69
C ARG A 138 -13.62 -6.03 -19.80
N ALA A 139 -14.54 -6.94 -19.54
CA ALA A 139 -15.61 -7.27 -20.48
C ALA A 139 -16.54 -6.07 -20.72
N ALA A 140 -16.85 -5.29 -19.67
CA ALA A 140 -17.64 -4.07 -19.81
C ALA A 140 -16.91 -2.98 -20.60
N LEU A 141 -15.58 -2.87 -20.44
CA LEU A 141 -14.75 -1.91 -21.17
C LEU A 141 -14.50 -2.33 -22.63
N ASP A 142 -14.65 -3.61 -22.98
CA ASP A 142 -14.44 -4.16 -24.32
C ASP A 142 -13.06 -3.82 -24.92
N GLY A 143 -12.04 -3.73 -24.06
CA GLY A 143 -10.68 -3.33 -24.46
C GLY A 143 -10.50 -1.85 -24.81
N ASP A 144 -11.54 -1.02 -24.72
CA ASP A 144 -11.47 0.42 -24.98
C ASP A 144 -11.07 1.19 -23.71
N ALA A 145 -9.80 1.58 -23.63
CA ALA A 145 -9.26 2.41 -22.57
C ALA A 145 -9.32 3.92 -22.87
N SER A 146 -10.09 4.35 -23.87
CA SER A 146 -10.27 5.77 -24.18
C SER A 146 -10.98 6.51 -23.05
N THR A 147 -10.64 7.78 -22.85
CA THR A 147 -11.27 8.62 -21.82
C THR A 147 -12.81 8.59 -21.88
N PRO A 148 -13.48 8.73 -23.05
CA PRO A 148 -14.93 8.66 -23.10
C PRO A 148 -15.50 7.34 -22.58
N ASN A 149 -14.85 6.21 -22.86
CA ASN A 149 -15.31 4.91 -22.39
C ASN A 149 -15.04 4.70 -20.90
N LEU A 150 -13.87 5.11 -20.41
CA LEU A 150 -13.58 5.07 -18.98
C LEU A 150 -14.53 5.98 -18.17
N GLU A 151 -14.86 7.17 -18.67
CA GLU A 151 -15.86 8.03 -18.03
C GLU A 151 -17.27 7.43 -18.04
N LYS A 152 -17.66 6.78 -19.15
CA LYS A 152 -18.93 6.05 -19.26
C LYS A 152 -19.03 4.92 -18.22
N HIS A 153 -17.94 4.23 -17.94
CA HIS A 153 -17.85 3.10 -17.00
C HIS A 153 -17.22 3.49 -15.64
N ARG A 154 -17.27 4.78 -15.28
CA ARG A 154 -16.61 5.32 -14.09
C ARG A 154 -17.06 4.63 -12.79
N THR A 155 -18.35 4.38 -12.65
CA THR A 155 -18.90 3.77 -11.44
C THR A 155 -18.40 2.33 -11.29
N GLU A 156 -18.34 1.58 -12.39
CA GLU A 156 -17.82 0.22 -12.44
C GLU A 156 -16.32 0.19 -12.13
N LEU A 157 -15.52 1.11 -12.69
CA LEU A 157 -14.08 1.23 -12.41
C LEU A 157 -13.81 1.45 -10.92
N ILE A 158 -14.43 2.48 -10.35
CA ILE A 158 -14.24 2.86 -8.94
C ILE A 158 -14.81 1.76 -8.03
N GLY A 159 -15.97 1.20 -8.36
CA GLY A 159 -16.59 0.12 -7.61
C GLY A 159 -15.72 -1.14 -7.57
N THR A 160 -15.13 -1.54 -8.70
CA THR A 160 -14.20 -2.67 -8.76
C THR A 160 -12.91 -2.40 -7.97
N ARG A 161 -12.32 -1.19 -8.09
CA ARG A 161 -11.18 -0.76 -7.25
C ARG A 161 -11.48 -0.95 -5.77
N ASP A 162 -12.62 -0.42 -5.32
CA ASP A 162 -12.98 -0.42 -3.91
C ASP A 162 -13.25 -1.84 -3.42
N ARG A 163 -13.93 -2.65 -4.24
CA ARG A 163 -14.22 -4.05 -3.92
C ARG A 163 -12.94 -4.90 -3.80
N VAL A 164 -12.01 -4.74 -4.74
CA VAL A 164 -10.68 -5.39 -4.68
C VAL A 164 -9.92 -4.92 -3.45
N ASN A 165 -9.88 -3.61 -3.17
CA ASN A 165 -9.22 -3.09 -1.97
C ASN A 165 -9.80 -3.67 -0.67
N THR A 166 -11.13 -3.73 -0.54
CA THR A 166 -11.78 -4.33 0.63
C THR A 166 -11.42 -5.81 0.77
N TRP A 167 -11.45 -6.58 -0.33
CA TRP A 167 -11.08 -7.99 -0.30
C TRP A 167 -9.63 -8.17 0.15
N MET A 168 -8.70 -7.43 -0.44
CA MET A 168 -7.28 -7.48 -0.07
C MET A 168 -7.07 -7.08 1.39
N GLN A 169 -7.74 -6.04 1.89
CA GLN A 169 -7.62 -5.67 3.31
C GLN A 169 -8.18 -6.74 4.27
N GLY A 170 -9.15 -7.54 3.82
CA GLY A 170 -9.68 -8.69 4.57
C GLY A 170 -8.79 -9.94 4.51
N HIS A 171 -7.83 -10.00 3.57
CA HIS A 171 -6.99 -11.17 3.31
C HIS A 171 -5.48 -10.80 3.29
N PRO A 172 -4.94 -10.17 4.34
CA PRO A 172 -3.56 -9.69 4.35
C PRO A 172 -2.50 -10.76 4.07
N ASP A 173 -2.71 -11.99 4.55
CA ASP A 173 -1.75 -13.10 4.41
C ASP A 173 -1.74 -13.68 2.99
N ASP A 174 -2.72 -13.30 2.16
CA ASP A 174 -2.84 -13.79 0.79
C ASP A 174 -1.82 -13.14 -0.14
N TYR A 175 -1.33 -11.94 0.18
CA TYR A 175 -0.43 -11.19 -0.71
C TYR A 175 0.82 -10.62 -0.04
N ARG A 176 1.04 -10.84 1.27
CA ARG A 176 2.21 -10.31 1.99
C ARG A 176 3.49 -11.10 1.76
#